data_AF-A0A8D8H5H6-F1
#
_entry.id   AF-A0A8D8H5H6-F1
#
_cell.length_a   1.000
_cell.length_b   1.000
_cell.length_c   1.000
_cell.angle_alpha   90.00
_cell.angle_beta   90.00
_cell.angle_gamma   90.00
#
_symmetry.space_group_name_H-M   'P 1'
#
loop_
_entity.id
_entity.type
_entity.pdbx_description
1 polymer ?
#
loop_
_entity_poly.entity_id
_entity_poly.type
_entity_poly.pdbx_seq_one_letter_code
_entity_poly.pdbx_strand_id
1 'polypeptide(L)'
;MGKKAWKLLCCLLIYVPLLVSSQDLVKSKIADKKLRICVVEGTGLYKKGAQNCPTLEAKSDIECVYGVDRLDCLRKIQKGTAHFGVFSPEDLLAARWIGAEILVTSELRFHNEFFEYQIVAVVDNEAHINTARELKGSKFCHPGHQIQNHWTEVLADYFETKLVPRECEDDLSPTESRIKAVANFFGPSCKAGPWVSDPEEDRILKNKYPSLCQLCYNPYQCGIGDKHWGRRGPLYCLTSGAGEVAWVRLDDVKSHFGVRQSWITGCNSNLHIVFLSSIF
;
A
#
# COMPACT_ATOMS: atom_id res chain seq x y z
N MET A 1 49.02 21.86 83.49
CA MET A 1 49.03 20.69 82.59
C MET A 1 47.72 19.93 82.83
N GLY A 2 46.80 19.66 81.92
CA GLY A 2 46.65 19.92 80.50
C GLY A 2 45.33 19.26 80.08
N LYS A 3 44.49 20.04 79.39
CA LYS A 3 43.45 19.68 78.40
C LYS A 3 42.13 19.03 78.85
N LYS A 4 41.08 19.81 78.54
CA LYS A 4 39.64 19.55 78.44
C LYS A 4 39.34 18.52 77.35
N ALA A 5 38.27 17.73 77.51
CA ALA A 5 37.60 17.04 76.40
C ALA A 5 36.10 17.32 76.46
N TRP A 6 35.60 17.95 75.41
CA TRP A 6 34.28 18.50 75.20
C TRP A 6 33.45 17.51 74.35
N LYS A 7 32.14 17.46 74.62
CA LYS A 7 31.10 16.67 73.93
C LYS A 7 31.21 16.72 72.40
N LEU A 8 31.08 15.60 71.71
CA LEU A 8 30.63 15.57 70.32
C LEU A 8 29.67 14.38 70.10
N LEU A 9 28.38 14.72 70.08
CA LEU A 9 27.33 13.92 69.46
C LEU A 9 27.70 13.76 67.98
N CYS A 10 27.92 12.53 67.53
CA CYS A 10 28.07 12.21 66.11
C CYS A 10 26.69 11.81 65.57
N CYS A 11 25.95 12.78 65.02
CA CYS A 11 24.78 12.50 64.20
C CYS A 11 25.24 11.82 62.91
N LEU A 12 25.00 10.51 62.80
CA LEU A 12 25.10 9.76 61.55
C LEU A 12 24.00 10.26 60.59
N LEU A 13 24.34 11.25 59.77
CA LEU A 13 23.58 11.58 58.57
C LEU A 13 23.84 10.49 57.53
N ILE A 14 22.95 9.49 57.51
CA ILE A 14 22.85 8.53 56.41
C ILE A 14 22.31 9.30 55.22
N TYR A 15 23.22 9.76 54.36
CA TYR A 15 22.88 10.27 53.03
C TYR A 15 22.50 9.04 52.18
N VAL A 16 21.23 8.66 52.17
CA VAL A 16 20.70 7.72 51.18
C VAL A 16 20.59 8.51 49.88
N PRO A 17 21.43 8.25 48.86
CA PRO A 17 21.16 8.82 47.55
C PRO A 17 19.88 8.14 47.07
N LEU A 18 18.78 8.90 47.03
CA LEU A 18 17.63 8.55 46.22
C LEU A 18 18.14 8.46 44.78
N LEU A 19 18.52 7.25 44.38
CA LEU A 19 18.65 6.85 42.98
C LEU A 19 17.24 6.92 42.41
N VAL A 20 16.80 8.13 42.07
CA VAL A 20 15.69 8.33 41.16
C VAL A 20 16.16 7.75 39.83
N SER A 21 15.68 6.54 39.54
CA SER A 21 15.93 5.89 38.26
C SER A 21 15.49 6.84 37.15
N SER A 22 16.33 7.05 36.15
CA SER A 22 16.00 7.85 34.96
C SER A 22 14.71 7.37 34.26
N GLN A 23 14.30 6.12 34.52
CA GLN A 23 13.05 5.53 34.05
C GLN A 23 11.80 6.17 34.68
N ASP A 24 11.87 6.65 35.93
CA ASP A 24 10.73 7.26 36.63
C ASP A 24 10.50 8.72 36.22
N LEU A 25 11.57 9.45 35.91
CA LEU A 25 11.51 10.81 35.35
C LEU A 25 10.94 10.82 33.92
N VAL A 26 11.22 9.79 33.12
CA VAL A 26 10.65 9.62 31.76
C VAL A 26 9.17 9.23 31.83
N LYS A 27 8.77 8.35 32.76
CA LYS A 27 7.36 8.05 33.03
C LYS A 27 6.56 9.28 33.47
N SER A 28 7.12 10.09 34.35
CA SER A 28 6.48 11.32 34.86
C SER A 28 6.27 12.38 33.78
N LYS A 29 7.22 12.56 32.84
CA LYS A 29 7.09 13.55 31.75
C LYS A 29 6.08 13.19 30.66
N ILE A 30 5.73 11.91 30.53
CA ILE A 30 4.77 11.41 29.53
C ILE A 30 3.36 11.33 30.12
N ALA A 31 3.24 11.14 31.44
CA ALA A 31 1.95 10.94 32.12
C ALA A 31 1.00 12.16 32.11
N ASP A 32 1.49 13.36 31.82
CA ASP A 32 0.71 14.61 31.93
C ASP A 32 0.43 15.30 30.58
N LYS A 33 0.69 14.63 29.45
CA LYS A 33 0.40 15.16 28.11
C LYS A 33 -0.66 14.32 27.41
N LYS A 34 -1.81 14.96 27.12
CA LYS A 34 -2.85 14.41 26.25
C LYS A 34 -2.24 13.92 24.92
N LEU A 35 -2.73 12.79 24.43
CA LEU A 35 -2.30 12.26 23.15
C LEU A 35 -2.97 13.02 22.00
N ARG A 36 -2.20 13.45 20.99
CA ARG A 36 -2.74 14.17 19.83
C ARG A 36 -2.99 13.23 18.66
N ILE A 37 -4.25 13.02 18.29
CA ILE A 37 -4.63 12.31 17.07
C ILE A 37 -4.75 13.29 15.92
N CYS A 38 -4.12 13.00 14.78
CA CYS A 38 -4.35 13.77 13.57
C CYS A 38 -5.57 13.24 12.81
N VAL A 39 -6.51 14.12 12.53
CA VAL A 39 -7.76 13.82 11.85
C VAL A 39 -7.87 14.69 10.61
N VAL A 40 -8.22 14.07 9.49
CA VAL A 40 -8.38 14.77 8.23
C VAL A 40 -9.70 15.53 8.23
N GLU A 41 -9.63 16.83 7.99
CA GLU A 41 -10.80 17.68 7.76
C GLU A 41 -11.16 17.61 6.27
N GLY A 42 -12.34 17.08 5.93
CA GLY A 42 -12.70 16.93 4.53
C GLY A 42 -14.11 16.41 4.27
N THR A 43 -14.41 16.22 2.99
CA THR A 43 -15.69 15.72 2.51
C THR A 43 -15.71 14.18 2.42
N GLY A 44 -16.89 13.61 2.17
CA GLY A 44 -17.03 12.16 2.02
C GLY A 44 -16.71 11.38 3.29
N LEU A 45 -15.86 10.35 3.17
CA LEU A 45 -15.50 9.45 4.27
C LEU A 45 -14.74 10.15 5.40
N TYR A 46 -14.01 11.23 5.10
CA TYR A 46 -13.22 11.98 6.10
C TYR A 46 -14.07 12.84 7.03
N LYS A 47 -15.31 13.17 6.64
CA LYS A 47 -16.24 13.97 7.44
C LYS A 47 -16.50 13.35 8.82
N LYS A 48 -16.58 12.02 8.89
CA LYS A 48 -16.87 11.29 10.13
C LYS A 48 -15.78 11.44 11.18
N GLY A 49 -14.51 11.54 10.77
CA GLY A 49 -13.41 11.74 11.69
C GLY A 49 -13.56 13.06 12.44
N ALA A 50 -13.68 14.16 11.70
CA ALA A 50 -13.85 15.49 12.28
C ALA A 50 -15.13 15.61 13.13
N GLN A 51 -16.24 14.99 12.70
CA GLN A 51 -17.50 14.99 13.46
C GLN A 51 -17.39 14.28 14.81
N ASN A 52 -16.59 13.23 14.92
CA ASN A 52 -16.44 12.45 16.14
C ASN A 52 -15.40 13.01 17.11
N CYS A 53 -14.54 13.95 16.66
CA CYS A 53 -13.51 14.57 17.50
C CYS A 53 -14.04 15.18 18.81
N PRO A 54 -15.11 16.01 18.81
CA PRO A 54 -15.63 16.57 20.07
C PRO A 54 -16.06 15.49 21.08
N THR A 55 -16.59 14.36 20.60
CA THR A 55 -16.96 13.23 21.47
C THR A 55 -15.72 12.51 22.00
N LEU A 56 -14.68 12.36 21.18
CA LEU A 56 -13.42 11.74 21.57
C LEU A 56 -12.70 12.56 22.64
N GLU A 57 -12.57 13.87 22.43
CA GLU A 57 -11.93 14.80 23.36
C GLU A 57 -12.67 14.91 24.70
N ALA A 58 -14.00 14.78 24.69
CA ALA A 58 -14.81 14.80 25.91
C ALA A 58 -14.76 13.49 26.71
N LYS A 59 -14.46 12.35 26.07
CA LYS A 59 -14.54 11.01 26.69
C LYS A 59 -13.18 10.37 26.95
N SER A 60 -12.07 10.98 26.52
CA SER A 60 -10.73 10.40 26.62
C SER A 60 -9.65 11.48 26.74
N ASP A 61 -8.44 11.09 27.14
CA ASP A 61 -7.27 11.97 27.21
C ASP A 61 -6.61 12.18 25.83
N ILE A 62 -7.43 12.47 24.84
CA ILE A 62 -7.03 12.70 23.45
C ILE A 62 -7.40 14.13 23.04
N GLU A 63 -6.54 14.75 22.26
CA GLU A 63 -6.74 16.03 21.60
C GLU A 63 -6.71 15.82 20.08
N CYS A 64 -7.63 16.44 19.36
CA CYS A 64 -7.69 16.35 17.90
C CYS A 64 -6.88 17.46 17.24
N VAL A 65 -5.97 17.06 16.36
CA VAL A 65 -5.23 17.95 15.46
C VAL A 65 -5.77 17.78 14.06
N TYR A 66 -6.20 18.88 13.43
CA TYR A 66 -6.75 18.82 12.08
C TYR A 66 -5.66 18.93 11.02
N GLY A 67 -5.74 18.06 10.01
CA GLY A 67 -4.92 18.10 8.80
C GLY A 67 -5.79 18.20 7.55
N VAL A 68 -5.26 18.82 6.49
CA VAL A 68 -5.98 19.00 5.22
C VAL A 68 -6.13 17.66 4.48
N ASP A 69 -5.12 16.81 4.57
CA ASP A 69 -5.10 15.46 4.02
C ASP A 69 -4.21 14.55 4.87
N ARG A 70 -4.08 13.30 4.45
CA ARG A 70 -3.32 12.27 5.18
C ARG A 70 -1.82 12.53 5.13
N LEU A 71 -1.31 13.15 4.06
CA LEU A 71 0.10 13.54 3.96
C LEU A 71 0.43 14.72 4.88
N ASP A 72 -0.49 15.67 5.04
CA ASP A 72 -0.37 16.72 6.06
C ASP A 72 -0.36 16.12 7.47
N CYS A 73 -1.23 15.14 7.75
CA CYS A 73 -1.18 14.41 9.01
C CYS A 73 0.15 13.67 9.24
N LEU A 74 0.69 13.00 8.21
CA LEU A 74 2.03 12.39 8.29
C LEU A 74 3.11 13.42 8.62
N ARG A 75 3.10 14.58 7.95
CA ARG A 75 4.06 15.67 8.23
C ARG A 75 3.92 16.22 9.64
N LYS A 76 2.69 16.35 10.16
CA LYS A 76 2.44 16.78 11.55
C LYS A 76 2.97 15.79 12.56
N ILE A 77 2.84 14.49 12.30
CA ILE A 77 3.44 13.45 13.14
C ILE A 77 4.97 13.54 13.09
N GLN A 78 5.57 13.66 11.90
CA GLN A 78 7.01 13.81 11.74
C GLN A 78 7.57 15.04 12.46
N LYS A 79 6.81 16.15 12.48
CA LYS A 79 7.17 17.39 13.19
C LYS A 79 6.85 17.36 14.69
N GLY A 80 6.24 16.30 15.21
CA GLY A 80 5.82 16.17 16.60
C GLY A 80 4.59 17.01 16.99
N THR A 81 3.91 17.64 16.02
CA THR A 81 2.69 18.42 16.28
C THR A 81 1.44 17.54 16.40
N ALA A 82 1.49 16.31 15.89
CA ALA A 82 0.56 15.22 16.23
C ALA A 82 1.33 13.98 16.70
N HIS A 83 0.69 13.05 17.40
CA HIS A 83 1.32 11.82 17.88
C HIS A 83 0.97 10.59 17.03
N PHE A 84 -0.28 10.46 16.56
CA PHE A 84 -0.72 9.33 15.73
C PHE A 84 -1.87 9.71 14.81
N GLY A 85 -2.19 8.86 13.84
CA GLY A 85 -3.28 9.06 12.88
C GLY A 85 -3.62 7.75 12.17
N VAL A 86 -4.68 7.76 11.37
CA VAL A 86 -5.10 6.58 10.59
C VAL A 86 -4.56 6.71 9.17
N PHE A 87 -3.73 5.74 8.74
CA PHE A 87 -3.04 5.71 7.45
C PHE A 87 -3.37 4.45 6.65
N SER A 88 -3.22 4.51 5.33
CA SER A 88 -3.47 3.42 4.40
C SER A 88 -2.11 2.88 4.01
N PRO A 89 -2.03 1.67 3.42
CA PRO A 89 -0.76 1.14 2.94
C PRO A 89 -0.01 2.11 2.01
N GLU A 90 -0.73 2.85 1.15
CA GLU A 90 -0.15 3.85 0.25
C GLU A 90 0.44 5.06 0.97
N ASP A 91 -0.21 5.54 2.04
CA ASP A 91 0.34 6.62 2.85
C ASP A 91 1.64 6.22 3.54
N LEU A 92 1.74 4.96 3.99
CA LEU A 92 2.96 4.43 4.62
C LEU A 92 4.11 4.29 3.60
N LEU A 93 3.79 3.96 2.35
CA LEU A 93 4.77 4.00 1.25
C LEU A 93 5.25 5.44 1.01
N ALA A 94 4.34 6.40 0.96
CA ALA A 94 4.68 7.81 0.82
C ALA A 94 5.53 8.32 2.01
N ALA A 95 5.20 7.92 3.24
CA ALA A 95 5.96 8.24 4.44
C ALA A 95 7.42 7.79 4.33
N ARG A 96 7.64 6.56 3.83
CA ARG A 96 8.99 6.03 3.62
C ARG A 96 9.78 6.86 2.60
N TRP A 97 9.16 7.32 1.51
CA TRP A 97 9.84 8.13 0.49
C TRP A 97 10.27 9.51 1.01
N ILE A 98 9.53 10.09 1.95
CA ILE A 98 9.91 11.37 2.58
C ILE A 98 10.78 11.20 3.82
N GLY A 99 11.28 9.99 4.10
CA GLY A 99 12.11 9.69 5.27
C GLY A 99 11.37 9.84 6.60
N ALA A 100 10.04 9.71 6.61
CA ALA A 100 9.25 9.69 7.84
C ALA A 100 9.20 8.26 8.40
N GLU A 101 9.78 8.09 9.60
CA GLU A 101 9.68 6.84 10.35
C GLU A 101 8.34 6.79 11.08
N ILE A 102 7.42 5.97 10.56
CA ILE A 102 6.09 5.77 11.14
C ILE A 102 6.02 4.37 11.74
N LEU A 103 5.72 4.29 13.03
CA LEU A 103 5.44 3.02 13.71
C LEU A 103 3.96 2.66 13.55
N VAL A 104 3.69 1.51 12.93
CA VAL A 104 2.34 0.93 12.87
C VAL A 104 2.08 0.20 14.19
N THR A 105 1.16 0.72 15.00
CA THR A 105 0.82 0.16 16.32
C THR A 105 -0.46 -0.67 16.33
N SER A 106 -1.37 -0.38 15.40
CA SER A 106 -2.69 -1.01 15.31
C SER A 106 -3.17 -1.02 13.87
N GLU A 107 -4.02 -1.99 13.54
CA GLU A 107 -4.64 -2.13 12.22
C GLU A 107 -6.17 -2.18 12.34
N LEU A 108 -6.85 -1.54 11.41
CA LEU A 108 -8.30 -1.64 11.25
C LEU A 108 -8.59 -2.77 10.27
N ARG A 109 -9.20 -3.85 10.74
CA ARG A 109 -9.44 -5.07 9.96
C ARG A 109 -10.93 -5.35 9.83
N PHE A 110 -11.36 -5.78 8.64
CA PHE A 110 -12.74 -6.23 8.40
C PHE A 110 -12.90 -7.75 8.54
N HIS A 111 -11.80 -8.50 8.55
CA HIS A 111 -11.78 -9.95 8.67
C HIS A 111 -10.51 -10.43 9.39
N ASN A 112 -10.52 -11.69 9.83
CA ASN A 112 -9.44 -12.28 10.63
C ASN A 112 -8.24 -12.79 9.82
N GLU A 113 -8.20 -12.55 8.51
CA GLU A 113 -7.05 -12.88 7.67
C GLU A 113 -5.83 -12.00 7.98
N PHE A 114 -4.62 -12.51 7.72
CA PHE A 114 -3.38 -11.79 8.03
C PHE A 114 -3.22 -10.51 7.21
N PHE A 115 -3.61 -10.53 5.94
CA PHE A 115 -3.59 -9.40 5.00
C PHE A 115 -5.03 -9.04 4.58
N GLU A 116 -5.30 -7.75 4.31
CA GLU A 116 -6.59 -7.29 3.75
C GLU A 116 -6.93 -7.97 2.42
N TYR A 117 -5.93 -8.18 1.56
CA TYR A 117 -5.99 -9.07 0.41
C TYR A 117 -4.59 -9.40 -0.09
N GLN A 118 -4.48 -10.44 -0.91
CA GLN A 118 -3.24 -10.84 -1.57
C GLN A 118 -3.40 -10.72 -3.08
N ILE A 119 -2.37 -10.23 -3.73
CA ILE A 119 -2.29 -10.13 -5.19
C ILE A 119 -1.35 -11.23 -5.71
N VAL A 120 -1.75 -11.89 -6.79
CA VAL A 120 -1.02 -12.98 -7.43
C VAL A 120 -0.96 -12.79 -8.95
N ALA A 121 0.07 -13.36 -9.56
CA ALA A 121 0.12 -13.60 -10.99
C ALA A 121 -0.45 -15.00 -11.24
N VAL A 122 -1.45 -15.07 -12.09
CA VAL A 122 -1.99 -16.35 -12.53
C VAL A 122 -1.48 -16.58 -13.94
N VAL A 123 -0.87 -17.74 -14.14
CA VAL A 123 -0.19 -18.12 -15.37
C VAL A 123 -0.91 -19.33 -15.97
N ASP A 124 -1.13 -19.28 -17.27
CA ASP A 124 -1.62 -20.43 -18.04
C ASP A 124 -0.54 -21.53 -18.13
N ASN A 125 -0.91 -22.79 -17.90
CA ASN A 125 0.06 -23.88 -17.90
C ASN A 125 0.73 -24.11 -19.26
N GLU A 126 0.03 -23.84 -20.35
CA GLU A 126 0.51 -24.03 -21.71
C GLU A 126 1.47 -22.91 -22.13
N ALA A 127 1.51 -21.80 -21.38
CA ALA A 127 2.47 -20.71 -21.61
C ALA A 127 3.90 -21.08 -21.20
N HIS A 128 4.09 -22.16 -20.42
CA HIS A 128 5.39 -22.63 -19.93
C HIS A 128 6.22 -21.55 -19.17
N ILE A 129 5.54 -20.59 -18.53
CA ILE A 129 6.16 -19.53 -17.72
C ILE A 129 6.29 -20.01 -16.27
N ASN A 130 7.52 -20.13 -15.80
CA ASN A 130 7.86 -20.61 -14.45
C ASN A 130 8.61 -19.56 -13.62
N THR A 131 9.14 -18.51 -14.27
CA THR A 131 9.93 -17.48 -13.59
C THR A 131 9.50 -16.06 -13.96
N ALA A 132 9.83 -15.09 -13.11
CA ALA A 132 9.59 -13.67 -13.35
C ALA A 132 10.18 -13.17 -14.69
N ARG A 133 11.32 -13.74 -15.11
CA ARG A 133 12.04 -13.35 -16.32
C ARG A 133 11.31 -13.81 -17.59
N GLU A 134 10.61 -14.92 -17.50
CA GLU A 134 9.83 -15.51 -18.61
C GLU A 134 8.51 -14.76 -18.86
N LEU A 135 8.15 -13.80 -18.00
CA LEU A 135 7.03 -12.89 -18.26
C LEU A 135 7.31 -11.94 -19.43
N LYS A 136 8.57 -11.73 -19.80
CA LYS A 136 8.93 -10.86 -20.92
C LYS A 136 8.41 -11.45 -22.25
N GLY A 137 7.61 -10.68 -22.97
CA GLY A 137 6.98 -11.06 -24.24
C GLY A 137 5.67 -11.84 -24.09
N SER A 138 5.29 -12.22 -22.87
CA SER A 138 4.04 -12.94 -22.61
C SER A 138 2.80 -12.10 -22.86
N LYS A 139 1.69 -12.77 -23.16
CA LYS A 139 0.37 -12.13 -23.35
C LYS A 139 -0.25 -11.75 -22.00
N PHE A 140 -0.50 -10.47 -21.78
CA PHE A 140 -0.78 -9.97 -20.43
C PHE A 140 -2.20 -9.41 -20.24
N CYS A 141 -2.88 -9.87 -19.20
CA CYS A 141 -4.18 -9.39 -18.76
C CYS A 141 -4.02 -8.50 -17.52
N HIS A 142 -4.07 -7.18 -17.72
CA HIS A 142 -3.93 -6.19 -16.66
C HIS A 142 -5.32 -5.72 -16.16
N PRO A 143 -5.58 -5.65 -14.85
CA PRO A 143 -6.89 -5.23 -14.32
C PRO A 143 -7.30 -3.81 -14.72
N GLY A 144 -6.31 -2.94 -14.97
CA GLY A 144 -6.49 -1.54 -15.34
C GLY A 144 -6.11 -0.61 -14.19
N HIS A 145 -6.23 0.70 -14.39
CA HIS A 145 -6.11 1.68 -13.30
C HIS A 145 -7.48 2.04 -12.71
N GLN A 146 -7.44 2.78 -11.60
CA GLN A 146 -8.59 3.42 -10.97
C GLN A 146 -9.70 2.48 -10.48
N ILE A 147 -9.36 1.23 -10.13
CA ILE A 147 -10.29 0.32 -9.45
C ILE A 147 -10.22 0.60 -7.95
N GLN A 148 -11.08 1.50 -7.49
CA GLN A 148 -11.11 1.94 -6.10
C GLN A 148 -11.16 0.73 -5.14
N ASN A 149 -10.43 0.84 -4.02
CA ASN A 149 -10.42 -0.10 -2.88
C ASN A 149 -9.95 -1.55 -3.17
N HIS A 150 -9.62 -1.91 -4.40
CA HIS A 150 -9.25 -3.29 -4.76
C HIS A 150 -7.97 -3.40 -5.60
N TRP A 151 -7.70 -2.41 -6.44
CA TRP A 151 -6.50 -2.35 -7.28
C TRP A 151 -6.19 -0.88 -7.57
N THR A 152 -5.45 -0.24 -6.66
CA THR A 152 -5.11 1.19 -6.76
C THR A 152 -4.05 1.42 -7.83
N GLU A 153 -4.01 2.64 -8.37
CA GLU A 153 -2.95 3.05 -9.31
C GLU A 153 -1.57 2.89 -8.67
N VAL A 154 -1.41 3.26 -7.39
CA VAL A 154 -0.15 3.07 -6.65
C VAL A 154 0.30 1.61 -6.64
N LEU A 155 -0.61 0.66 -6.44
CA LEU A 155 -0.28 -0.77 -6.48
C LEU A 155 0.04 -1.23 -7.90
N ALA A 156 -0.75 -0.83 -8.89
CA ALA A 156 -0.48 -1.14 -10.30
C ALA A 156 0.93 -0.69 -10.70
N ASP A 157 1.24 0.59 -10.44
CA ASP A 157 2.51 1.23 -10.75
C ASP A 157 3.67 0.58 -10.00
N TYR A 158 3.45 0.19 -8.74
CA TYR A 158 4.45 -0.52 -7.93
C TYR A 158 4.81 -1.86 -8.57
N PHE A 159 3.83 -2.69 -8.93
CA PHE A 159 4.08 -4.00 -9.53
C PHE A 159 4.71 -3.88 -10.93
N GLU A 160 4.22 -2.95 -11.75
CA GLU A 160 4.82 -2.65 -13.05
C GLU A 160 6.29 -2.23 -12.88
N THR A 161 6.58 -1.27 -12.00
CA THR A 161 7.95 -0.76 -11.81
C THR A 161 8.90 -1.81 -11.23
N LYS A 162 8.40 -2.76 -10.44
CA LYS A 162 9.22 -3.83 -9.87
C LYS A 162 9.60 -4.90 -10.88
N LEU A 163 8.75 -5.13 -11.89
CA LEU A 163 8.98 -6.15 -12.91
C LEU A 163 9.65 -5.60 -14.17
N VAL A 164 9.21 -4.42 -14.58
CA VAL A 164 9.54 -3.82 -15.86
C VAL A 164 10.68 -2.83 -15.66
N PRO A 165 11.88 -3.13 -16.18
CA PRO A 165 12.99 -2.17 -16.16
C PRO A 165 12.61 -0.94 -16.99
N ARG A 166 12.97 0.24 -16.49
CA ARG A 166 12.77 1.51 -17.19
C ARG A 166 14.10 2.10 -17.60
N GLU A 167 14.14 2.64 -18.81
CA GLU A 167 15.22 3.49 -19.28
C GLU A 167 14.86 4.94 -18.99
N CYS A 168 15.86 5.76 -18.64
CA CYS A 168 15.67 7.20 -18.49
C CYS A 168 15.65 7.81 -19.89
N GLU A 169 14.49 8.33 -20.29
CA GLU A 169 14.27 8.93 -21.61
C GLU A 169 13.87 10.39 -21.43
N ASP A 170 14.69 11.32 -21.92
CA ASP A 170 14.51 12.76 -21.69
C ASP A 170 13.35 13.36 -22.50
N ASP A 171 12.89 12.66 -23.55
CA ASP A 171 11.85 13.10 -24.47
C ASP A 171 10.44 12.63 -24.08
N LEU A 172 10.30 11.78 -23.06
CA LEU A 172 9.03 11.22 -22.61
C LEU A 172 8.65 11.72 -21.22
N SER A 173 7.34 11.91 -21.00
CA SER A 173 6.85 12.12 -19.65
C SER A 173 7.09 10.86 -18.79
N PRO A 174 7.24 10.98 -17.46
CA PRO A 174 7.40 9.81 -16.59
C PRO A 174 6.26 8.78 -16.74
N THR A 175 5.05 9.26 -17.01
CA THR A 175 3.87 8.43 -17.26
C THR A 175 3.97 7.68 -18.58
N GLU A 176 4.33 8.38 -19.65
CA GLU A 176 4.51 7.76 -20.96
C GLU A 176 5.68 6.78 -20.98
N SER A 177 6.81 7.11 -20.35
CA SER A 177 7.95 6.21 -20.18
C SER A 177 7.53 4.91 -19.47
N ARG A 178 6.68 4.98 -18.44
CA ARG A 178 6.12 3.78 -17.78
C ARG A 178 5.24 2.96 -18.73
N ILE A 179 4.31 3.61 -19.44
CA ILE A 179 3.42 2.94 -20.40
C ILE A 179 4.24 2.24 -21.49
N LYS A 180 5.22 2.93 -22.06
CA LYS A 180 6.16 2.40 -23.06
C LYS A 180 6.93 1.20 -22.53
N ALA A 181 7.46 1.29 -21.31
CA ALA A 181 8.23 0.19 -20.72
C ALA A 181 7.37 -1.07 -20.57
N VAL A 182 6.12 -0.93 -20.11
CA VAL A 182 5.17 -2.06 -19.99
C VAL A 182 4.83 -2.63 -21.38
N ALA A 183 4.57 -1.75 -22.36
CA ALA A 183 4.28 -2.13 -23.75
C ALA A 183 5.44 -2.87 -24.44
N ASN A 184 6.68 -2.57 -24.05
CA ASN A 184 7.89 -3.22 -24.57
C ASN A 184 8.24 -4.51 -23.82
N PHE A 185 7.86 -4.61 -22.55
CA PHE A 185 8.15 -5.78 -21.73
C PHE A 185 7.20 -6.92 -22.02
N PHE A 186 5.90 -6.65 -22.12
CA PHE A 186 4.89 -7.65 -22.46
C PHE A 186 4.61 -7.70 -23.96
N GLY A 187 4.02 -8.80 -24.42
CA GLY A 187 3.49 -8.92 -25.77
C GLY A 187 2.14 -8.20 -25.92
N PRO A 188 1.24 -8.70 -26.80
CA PRO A 188 -0.15 -8.27 -26.81
C PRO A 188 -0.74 -8.33 -25.40
N SER A 189 -1.42 -7.28 -24.98
CA SER A 189 -1.97 -7.17 -23.64
C SER A 189 -3.40 -6.62 -23.66
N CYS A 190 -4.11 -6.77 -22.55
CA CYS A 190 -5.27 -5.94 -22.23
C CYS A 190 -5.02 -5.13 -20.97
N LYS A 191 -4.75 -3.84 -21.15
CA LYS A 191 -4.69 -2.80 -20.11
C LYS A 191 -5.78 -1.78 -20.38
N ALA A 192 -7.03 -2.20 -20.17
CA ALA A 192 -8.19 -1.34 -20.38
C ALA A 192 -8.35 -0.27 -19.26
N GLY A 193 -9.23 0.69 -19.51
CA GLY A 193 -9.49 1.83 -18.62
C GLY A 193 -8.57 3.01 -18.92
N PRO A 194 -8.68 4.11 -18.15
CA PRO A 194 -7.85 5.30 -18.35
C PRO A 194 -6.40 5.02 -17.91
N TRP A 195 -5.44 5.37 -18.76
CA TRP A 195 -4.00 5.38 -18.45
C TRP A 195 -3.59 6.71 -17.84
N VAL A 196 -4.26 7.79 -18.24
CA VAL A 196 -4.10 9.16 -17.72
C VAL A 196 -5.46 9.81 -17.48
N SER A 197 -5.48 10.93 -16.75
CA SER A 197 -6.72 11.63 -16.40
C SER A 197 -7.32 12.42 -17.56
N ASP A 198 -6.51 12.94 -18.46
CA ASP A 198 -7.00 13.68 -19.63
C ASP A 198 -7.44 12.70 -20.74
N PRO A 199 -8.72 12.73 -21.18
CA PRO A 199 -9.22 11.75 -22.14
C PRO A 199 -8.59 11.83 -23.53
N GLU A 200 -8.14 13.01 -23.97
CA GLU A 200 -7.52 13.16 -25.28
C GLU A 200 -6.09 12.65 -25.27
N GLU A 201 -5.33 12.97 -24.22
CA GLU A 201 -4.00 12.40 -23.98
C GLU A 201 -4.08 10.86 -23.85
N ASP A 202 -5.07 10.33 -23.13
CA ASP A 202 -5.31 8.88 -23.02
C ASP A 202 -5.49 8.23 -24.39
N ARG A 203 -6.31 8.85 -25.26
CA ARG A 203 -6.54 8.38 -26.62
C ARG A 203 -5.26 8.42 -27.46
N ILE A 204 -4.47 9.48 -27.36
CA ILE A 204 -3.18 9.62 -28.06
C ILE A 204 -2.22 8.50 -27.62
N LEU A 205 -2.08 8.28 -26.31
CA LEU A 205 -1.21 7.24 -25.76
C LEU A 205 -1.66 5.84 -26.20
N LYS A 206 -2.97 5.54 -26.17
CA LYS A 206 -3.51 4.25 -26.64
C LYS A 206 -3.23 3.99 -28.12
N ASN A 207 -3.32 5.03 -28.95
CA ASN A 207 -2.96 4.93 -30.36
C ASN A 207 -1.44 4.72 -30.56
N LYS A 208 -0.61 5.31 -29.68
CA LYS A 208 0.86 5.17 -29.72
C LYS A 208 1.32 3.79 -29.25
N TYR A 209 0.63 3.18 -28.29
CA TYR A 209 0.96 1.88 -27.69
C TYR A 209 -0.16 0.85 -27.85
N PRO A 210 -0.54 0.47 -29.09
CA PRO A 210 -1.73 -0.35 -29.35
C PRO A 210 -1.59 -1.79 -28.83
N SER A 211 -0.36 -2.29 -28.63
CA SER A 211 -0.11 -3.63 -28.07
C SER A 211 -0.79 -3.81 -26.72
N LEU A 212 -0.92 -2.74 -25.92
CA LEU A 212 -1.55 -2.78 -24.61
C LEU A 212 -3.07 -2.96 -24.62
N CYS A 213 -3.72 -2.80 -25.77
CA CYS A 213 -5.16 -2.93 -25.92
C CYS A 213 -5.58 -4.14 -26.77
N GLN A 214 -4.61 -4.81 -27.40
CA GLN A 214 -4.85 -5.83 -28.43
C GLN A 214 -5.63 -7.05 -27.92
N LEU A 215 -5.50 -7.41 -26.64
CA LEU A 215 -6.23 -8.53 -26.04
C LEU A 215 -7.55 -8.12 -25.38
N CYS A 216 -7.88 -6.83 -25.35
CA CYS A 216 -9.13 -6.39 -24.75
C CYS A 216 -10.32 -6.87 -25.57
N TYR A 217 -11.49 -6.98 -24.94
CA TYR A 217 -12.68 -7.46 -25.63
C TYR A 217 -13.08 -6.49 -26.77
N ASN A 218 -12.92 -5.19 -26.55
CA ASN A 218 -12.97 -4.16 -27.58
C ASN A 218 -11.62 -3.43 -27.65
N PRO A 219 -10.68 -3.86 -28.53
CA PRO A 219 -9.35 -3.25 -28.64
C PRO A 219 -9.38 -1.76 -29.01
N TYR A 220 -10.39 -1.33 -29.77
CA TYR A 220 -10.52 0.06 -30.20
C TYR A 220 -10.94 0.99 -29.06
N GLN A 221 -11.80 0.51 -28.16
CA GLN A 221 -12.26 1.31 -27.03
C GLN A 221 -11.31 1.19 -25.83
N CYS A 222 -10.87 -0.03 -25.50
CA CYS A 222 -9.90 -0.31 -24.44
C CYS A 222 -10.19 0.49 -23.15
N GLY A 223 -11.47 0.53 -22.78
CA GLY A 223 -12.01 1.53 -21.86
C GLY A 223 -12.65 0.92 -20.63
N ILE A 224 -13.21 1.80 -19.78
CA ILE A 224 -14.03 1.39 -18.65
C ILE A 224 -15.23 0.57 -19.18
N GLY A 225 -15.49 -0.57 -18.56
CA GLY A 225 -16.57 -1.48 -18.95
C GLY A 225 -16.18 -2.55 -19.97
N ASP A 226 -14.93 -2.60 -20.43
CA ASP A 226 -14.43 -3.76 -21.19
C ASP A 226 -14.57 -5.04 -20.35
N LYS A 227 -14.89 -6.17 -21.00
CA LYS A 227 -15.09 -7.46 -20.30
C LYS A 227 -13.81 -7.96 -19.62
N HIS A 228 -12.66 -7.51 -20.10
CA HIS A 228 -11.35 -7.85 -19.57
C HIS A 228 -10.80 -6.79 -18.60
N TRP A 229 -11.55 -5.72 -18.35
CA TRP A 229 -11.23 -4.69 -17.37
C TRP A 229 -11.81 -4.99 -15.97
N GLY A 230 -11.19 -4.41 -14.94
CA GLY A 230 -11.70 -4.41 -13.58
C GLY A 230 -11.21 -5.59 -12.74
N ARG A 231 -11.69 -5.68 -11.51
CA ARG A 231 -11.24 -6.64 -10.49
C ARG A 231 -11.18 -8.10 -10.98
N ARG A 232 -12.17 -8.54 -11.77
CA ARG A 232 -12.25 -9.91 -12.32
C ARG A 232 -12.00 -10.00 -13.83
N GLY A 233 -11.88 -8.87 -14.51
CA GLY A 233 -11.66 -8.82 -15.96
C GLY A 233 -10.46 -9.64 -16.44
N PRO A 234 -9.29 -9.55 -15.76
CA PRO A 234 -8.12 -10.32 -16.13
C PRO A 234 -8.32 -11.84 -16.05
N LEU A 235 -9.15 -12.33 -15.13
CA LEU A 235 -9.48 -13.76 -15.06
C LEU A 235 -10.26 -14.19 -16.31
N TYR A 236 -11.17 -13.36 -16.80
CA TYR A 236 -11.89 -13.63 -18.05
C TYR A 236 -10.99 -13.52 -19.28
N CYS A 237 -9.99 -12.64 -19.26
CA CYS A 237 -8.98 -12.52 -20.31
C CYS A 237 -8.06 -13.75 -20.37
N LEU A 238 -7.70 -14.29 -19.21
CA LEU A 238 -6.91 -15.51 -19.12
C LEU A 238 -7.73 -16.73 -19.56
N THR A 239 -8.92 -16.91 -18.98
CA THR A 239 -9.77 -18.09 -19.24
C THR A 239 -10.44 -18.10 -20.62
N SER A 240 -10.48 -16.97 -21.33
CA SER A 240 -10.86 -16.94 -22.75
C SER A 240 -9.75 -17.42 -23.69
N GLY A 241 -8.53 -17.66 -23.18
CA GLY A 241 -7.34 -17.98 -23.97
C GLY A 241 -6.72 -16.76 -24.67
N ALA A 242 -7.16 -15.54 -24.36
CA ALA A 242 -6.58 -14.33 -24.94
C ALA A 242 -5.19 -14.03 -24.35
N GLY A 243 -5.05 -14.16 -23.03
CA GLY A 243 -3.80 -13.94 -22.31
C GLY A 243 -3.14 -15.21 -21.78
N GLU A 244 -1.89 -15.06 -21.33
CA GLU A 244 -1.05 -16.11 -20.73
C GLU A 244 -0.77 -15.82 -19.25
N VAL A 245 -0.79 -14.54 -18.86
CA VAL A 245 -0.62 -14.11 -17.47
C VAL A 245 -1.61 -13.02 -17.08
N ALA A 246 -2.13 -13.08 -15.85
CA ALA A 246 -3.06 -12.11 -15.30
C ALA A 246 -2.66 -11.67 -13.88
N TRP A 247 -2.79 -10.38 -13.58
CA TRP A 247 -2.69 -9.89 -12.20
C TRP A 247 -4.06 -9.79 -11.55
N VAL A 248 -4.23 -10.47 -10.43
CA VAL A 248 -5.55 -10.67 -9.79
C VAL A 248 -5.41 -10.84 -8.29
N ARG A 249 -6.50 -10.64 -7.55
CA ARG A 249 -6.52 -10.98 -6.13
C ARG A 249 -6.72 -12.49 -5.94
N LEU A 250 -6.07 -13.05 -4.92
CA LEU A 250 -6.14 -14.47 -4.62
C LEU A 250 -7.55 -14.96 -4.26
N ASP A 251 -8.36 -14.14 -3.60
CA ASP A 251 -9.75 -14.48 -3.30
C ASP A 251 -10.61 -14.58 -4.55
N ASP A 252 -10.36 -13.73 -5.55
CA ASP A 252 -11.03 -13.81 -6.85
C ASP A 252 -10.60 -15.08 -7.61
N VAL A 253 -9.32 -15.46 -7.55
CA VAL A 253 -8.83 -16.74 -8.12
C VAL A 253 -9.55 -17.93 -7.48
N LYS A 254 -9.61 -17.97 -6.14
CA LYS A 254 -10.30 -19.03 -5.39
C LYS A 254 -11.76 -19.15 -5.79
N SER A 255 -12.47 -18.01 -5.85
CA SER A 255 -13.87 -17.98 -6.24
C SER A 255 -14.09 -18.35 -7.70
N HIS A 256 -13.19 -17.95 -8.61
CA HIS A 256 -13.34 -18.17 -10.05
C HIS A 256 -13.09 -19.62 -10.45
N PHE A 257 -12.05 -20.25 -9.87
CA PHE A 257 -11.68 -21.64 -10.18
C PHE A 257 -12.26 -22.66 -9.19
N GLY A 258 -12.99 -22.22 -8.16
CA GLY A 258 -13.56 -23.10 -7.14
C GLY A 258 -12.54 -23.82 -6.25
N VAL A 259 -11.32 -23.27 -6.13
CA VAL A 259 -10.21 -23.91 -5.38
C VAL A 259 -10.24 -23.53 -3.89
N ARG A 260 -10.07 -24.52 -3.00
CA ARG A 260 -9.88 -24.30 -1.54
C ARG A 260 -8.39 -24.12 -1.22
N GLN A 261 -8.05 -23.43 -0.12
CA GLN A 261 -6.67 -23.04 0.26
C GLN A 261 -5.62 -24.18 0.15
N SER A 262 -5.99 -25.44 0.38
CA SER A 262 -5.10 -26.61 0.31
C SER A 262 -4.66 -27.02 -1.10
N TRP A 263 -5.26 -26.47 -2.16
CA TRP A 263 -5.00 -26.84 -3.56
C TRP A 263 -4.06 -25.88 -4.29
N ILE A 264 -3.69 -24.75 -3.67
CA ILE A 264 -2.79 -23.76 -4.29
C ILE A 264 -1.37 -24.33 -4.49
N THR A 265 -1.02 -25.41 -3.78
CA THR A 265 0.24 -26.16 -3.96
C THR A 265 0.08 -27.45 -4.79
N GLY A 266 -1.14 -27.78 -5.25
CA GLY A 266 -1.48 -29.06 -5.86
C GLY A 266 -1.95 -28.92 -7.30
N CYS A 267 -1.07 -29.31 -8.22
CA CYS A 267 -1.24 -29.39 -9.67
C CYS A 267 -2.48 -30.21 -10.09
N ASN A 268 -3.68 -29.60 -10.15
CA ASN A 268 -4.85 -30.28 -10.74
C ASN A 268 -5.88 -29.33 -11.37
N SER A 269 -5.43 -28.16 -11.81
CA SER A 269 -6.12 -27.28 -12.76
C SER A 269 -5.11 -26.90 -13.83
N ASN A 270 -5.56 -26.58 -15.05
CA ASN A 270 -4.70 -26.11 -16.16
C ASN A 270 -4.07 -24.72 -15.89
N LEU A 271 -3.76 -24.41 -14.63
CA LEU A 271 -3.40 -23.10 -14.14
C LEU A 271 -2.28 -23.19 -13.09
N HIS A 272 -1.22 -22.43 -13.28
CA HIS A 272 -0.11 -22.26 -12.35
C HIS A 272 -0.29 -20.92 -11.65
N ILE A 273 -0.51 -20.96 -10.33
CA ILE A 273 -0.67 -19.74 -9.51
C ILE A 273 0.68 -19.40 -8.92
N VAL A 274 1.24 -18.24 -9.31
CA VAL A 274 2.48 -17.72 -8.75
C VAL A 274 2.17 -16.47 -7.92
N PHE A 275 2.54 -16.47 -6.65
CA PHE A 275 2.38 -15.29 -5.82
C PHE A 275 3.29 -14.17 -6.34
N LEU A 276 2.75 -12.97 -6.58
CA LEU A 276 3.57 -11.82 -7.01
C LEU A 276 4.64 -11.50 -5.96
N SER A 277 4.35 -11.69 -4.68
CA SER A 277 5.33 -11.53 -3.60
C SER A 277 6.47 -12.55 -3.61
N SER A 278 6.39 -13.60 -4.42
CA SER A 278 7.46 -14.59 -4.62
C SER A 278 8.23 -14.35 -5.92
N ILE A 279 7.75 -13.42 -6.75
CA ILE A 279 8.38 -12.96 -7.99
C ILE A 279 9.30 -11.76 -7.71
N PHE A 280 9.02 -10.99 -6.66
CA PHE A 280 9.76 -9.79 -6.20
C PHE A 280 10.45 -10.02 -4.86
#